data_AF-A0A814IX74-F1
#
_entry.id   AF-A0A814IX74-F1
#
_cell.length_a   1.000
_cell.length_b   1.000
_cell.length_c   1.000
_cell.angle_alpha   90.00
_cell.angle_beta   90.00
_cell.angle_gamma   90.00
#
_symmetry.space_group_name_H-M   'P 1'
#
loop_
_entity.id
_entity.type
_entity.pdbx_description
1 polymer ?
#
loop_
_entity_poly.entity_id
_entity_poly.type
_entity_poly.pdbx_seq_one_letter_code
_entity_poly.pdbx_strand_id
1 'polypeptide(L)'
;MHLFFFFEFSKGRTGTTFGSKKIDEYDDQSEAIDAFHRIFFDKTGNQWTDQETFKKLPNKHYPLEIDFGQHGDNDQIQKMLNDPNSKNRSHLPQSVQDLIRLIFNVKTMEETLLSFEIDLTKMPLGKLSRNQLNMAYQVLTELQTLITSGSTNKTSIVDATNRFYTLIPHNFGLKKPIILDNIDLIQSKTQMIDNLLEIEIAYSMLKGSIDEKDEHPIDVHYKKLKCIIEPIDKNTEEFKRIEQYMINTHASTHNTYTLKLKELFKIIREGEDDRFQK
;
A
#
# COMPACT_ATOMS: atom_id res chain seq x y z
N MET A 1 40.35 -13.53 7.28
CA MET A 1 39.30 -12.60 6.80
C MET A 1 38.67 -12.03 8.07
N HIS A 2 38.98 -10.79 8.45
CA HIS A 2 38.35 -10.15 9.60
C HIS A 2 36.93 -9.73 9.20
N LEU A 3 35.93 -10.20 9.93
CA LEU A 3 34.54 -9.79 9.78
C LEU A 3 34.34 -8.56 10.66
N PHE A 4 33.83 -7.48 10.09
CA PHE A 4 33.42 -6.29 10.82
C PHE A 4 31.90 -6.21 10.85
N PHE A 5 31.35 -5.83 11.99
CA PHE A 5 29.92 -5.63 12.19
C PHE A 5 29.60 -4.14 12.23
N PHE A 6 28.51 -3.74 11.57
CA PHE A 6 28.10 -2.34 11.52
C PHE A 6 26.72 -2.20 12.12
N PHE A 7 26.55 -1.19 12.95
CA PHE A 7 25.24 -0.77 13.42
C PHE A 7 24.93 0.64 12.91
N GLU A 8 23.81 0.76 12.20
CA GLU A 8 23.32 2.05 11.72
C GLU A 8 22.11 2.50 12.54
N PHE A 9 22.21 3.70 13.11
CA PHE A 9 21.09 4.38 13.74
C PHE A 9 20.75 5.67 13.00
N SER A 10 19.52 5.72 12.48
CA SER A 10 18.97 6.88 11.79
C SER A 10 17.77 7.42 12.55
N LYS A 11 17.77 8.74 12.82
CA LYS A 11 16.65 9.46 13.43
C LYS A 11 16.33 10.72 12.63
N GLY A 12 15.07 11.10 12.59
CA GLY A 12 14.64 12.28 11.86
C GLY A 12 13.13 12.42 11.84
N ARG A 13 12.66 13.47 11.20
CA ARG A 13 11.24 13.70 10.98
C ARG A 13 10.78 12.97 9.71
N THR A 14 9.78 12.11 9.87
CA THR A 14 9.14 11.32 8.81
C THR A 14 8.84 12.18 7.58
N GLY A 15 9.21 11.68 6.40
CA GLY A 15 8.98 12.34 5.12
C GLY A 15 9.80 13.61 4.84
N THR A 16 10.83 13.89 5.65
CA THR A 16 11.71 15.07 5.45
C THR A 16 13.20 14.70 5.48
N THR A 17 14.04 15.57 4.93
CA THR A 17 15.50 15.44 5.01
C THR A 17 16.07 15.84 6.38
N PHE A 18 15.21 16.30 7.31
CA PHE A 18 15.63 16.65 8.66
C PHE A 18 15.87 15.38 9.48
N GLY A 19 17.13 14.99 9.57
CA GLY A 19 17.57 13.84 10.35
C GLY A 19 19.07 13.76 10.50
N SER A 20 19.51 12.74 11.22
CA SER A 20 20.93 12.40 11.40
C SER A 20 21.07 10.88 11.33
N LYS A 21 22.13 10.43 10.68
CA LYS A 21 22.54 9.04 10.61
C LYS A 21 23.86 8.88 11.35
N LYS A 22 23.98 7.82 12.14
CA LYS A 22 25.19 7.41 12.83
C LYS A 22 25.48 5.97 12.46
N ILE A 23 26.73 5.69 12.07
CA ILE A 23 27.22 4.34 11.84
C ILE A 23 28.31 4.10 12.88
N ASP A 24 28.17 3.03 13.64
CA ASP A 24 29.17 2.55 14.59
C ASP A 24 29.72 1.20 14.08
N GLU A 25 31.04 1.05 14.13
CA GLU A 25 31.76 -0.15 13.70
C GLU A 25 32.18 -0.97 14.92
N TYR A 26 32.05 -2.30 14.82
CA TYR A 26 32.36 -3.25 15.88
C TYR A 26 33.19 -4.41 15.32
N ASP A 27 34.22 -4.81 16.07
CA ASP A 27 35.07 -5.96 15.73
C ASP A 27 34.44 -7.29 16.19
N ASP A 28 33.49 -7.23 17.12
CA ASP A 28 32.79 -8.38 17.67
C ASP A 28 31.27 -8.31 17.45
N GLN A 29 30.68 -9.46 17.12
CA GLN A 29 29.25 -9.57 16.85
C GLN A 29 28.40 -9.33 18.10
N SER A 30 28.84 -9.85 19.26
CA SER A 30 28.10 -9.73 20.51
C SER A 30 28.03 -8.27 20.93
N GLU A 31 29.13 -7.53 20.80
CA GLU A 31 29.15 -6.09 21.08
C GLU A 31 28.17 -5.29 20.21
N ALA A 32 28.06 -5.63 18.93
CA ALA A 32 27.10 -5.00 18.02
C ALA A 32 25.64 -5.31 18.42
N ILE A 33 25.35 -6.55 18.81
CA ILE A 33 24.01 -6.98 19.28
C ILE A 33 23.64 -6.28 20.59
N ASP A 34 24.57 -6.20 21.53
CA ASP A 34 24.35 -5.52 22.82
C ASP A 34 24.14 -4.02 22.64
N ALA A 35 24.89 -3.39 21.73
CA ALA A 35 24.67 -2.00 21.36
C ALA A 35 23.27 -1.78 20.79
N PHE A 36 22.79 -2.68 19.93
CA PHE A 36 21.43 -2.64 19.39
C PHE A 36 20.38 -2.78 20.49
N HIS A 37 20.47 -3.80 21.35
CA HIS A 37 19.52 -4.00 22.46
C HIS A 37 19.46 -2.80 23.40
N ARG A 38 20.63 -2.21 23.72
CA ARG A 38 20.71 -1.00 24.57
C ARG A 38 20.01 0.18 23.92
N ILE A 39 20.22 0.41 22.63
CA ILE A 39 19.60 1.53 21.90
C ILE A 39 18.10 1.29 21.74
N PHE A 40 17.69 0.06 21.44
CA PHE A 40 16.28 -0.32 21.38
C PHE A 40 15.59 -0.04 22.73
N PHE A 41 16.15 -0.53 23.83
CA PHE A 41 15.62 -0.30 25.18
C PHE A 41 15.61 1.20 25.53
N ASP A 42 16.66 1.95 25.23
CA ASP A 42 16.66 3.41 25.45
C ASP A 42 15.54 4.10 24.66
N LYS A 43 15.27 3.67 23.43
CA LYS A 43 14.28 4.31 22.55
C LYS A 43 12.85 3.89 22.84
N THR A 44 12.61 2.64 23.22
CA THR A 44 11.26 2.07 23.39
C THR A 44 10.89 1.84 24.86
N GLY A 45 11.87 1.68 25.73
CA GLY A 45 11.72 1.26 27.13
C GLY A 45 11.30 -0.20 27.31
N ASN A 46 11.36 -1.01 26.24
CA ASN A 46 11.04 -2.44 26.25
C ASN A 46 12.29 -3.23 25.85
N GLN A 47 12.43 -4.46 26.34
CA GLN A 47 13.50 -5.36 25.90
C GLN A 47 13.23 -5.82 24.47
N TRP A 48 14.28 -6.02 23.68
CA TRP A 48 14.13 -6.52 22.31
C TRP A 48 13.54 -7.93 22.26
N THR A 49 13.83 -8.76 23.27
CA THR A 49 13.35 -10.14 23.36
C THR A 49 11.85 -10.26 23.61
N ASP A 50 11.21 -9.21 24.12
CA ASP A 50 9.86 -9.27 24.68
C ASP A 50 8.82 -8.71 23.70
N GLN A 51 8.98 -8.96 22.40
CA GLN A 51 8.17 -8.35 21.33
C GLN A 51 6.67 -8.61 21.49
N GLU A 52 6.29 -9.82 21.91
CA GLU A 52 4.88 -10.21 22.11
C GLU A 52 4.19 -9.45 23.25
N THR A 53 4.97 -8.92 24.20
CA THR A 53 4.44 -8.20 25.37
C THR A 53 4.75 -6.71 25.33
N PHE A 54 5.13 -6.20 24.15
CA PHE A 54 5.53 -4.80 23.96
C PHE A 54 4.46 -3.83 24.46
N LYS A 55 4.87 -2.89 25.32
CA LYS A 55 3.98 -1.84 25.84
C LYS A 55 4.47 -0.47 25.42
N LYS A 56 3.59 0.29 24.78
CA LYS A 56 3.85 1.69 24.46
C LYS A 56 4.02 2.50 25.75
N LEU A 57 5.18 3.14 25.92
CA LEU A 57 5.44 4.03 27.04
C LEU A 57 5.33 5.52 26.64
N PRO A 58 4.98 6.43 27.56
CA PRO A 58 4.98 7.87 27.30
C PRO A 58 6.35 8.35 26.81
N ASN A 59 6.37 9.23 25.80
CA ASN A 59 7.58 9.82 25.21
C ASN A 59 8.64 8.82 24.65
N LYS A 60 8.31 7.53 24.54
CA LYS A 60 9.15 6.50 23.92
C LYS A 60 8.65 6.14 22.51
N HIS A 61 9.51 5.57 21.68
CA HIS A 61 9.14 5.10 20.34
C HIS A 61 8.28 3.84 20.39
N TYR A 62 7.54 3.62 19.31
CA TYR A 62 6.82 2.37 19.04
C TYR A 62 7.46 1.71 17.81
N PRO A 63 7.88 0.44 17.89
CA PRO A 63 8.40 -0.28 16.73
C PRO A 63 7.25 -0.55 15.76
N LEU A 64 7.48 -0.25 14.49
CA LEU A 64 6.57 -0.65 13.42
C LEU A 64 7.12 -1.90 12.76
N GLU A 65 6.22 -2.79 12.36
CA GLU A 65 6.57 -3.98 11.59
C GLU A 65 6.87 -3.56 10.16
N ILE A 66 8.10 -3.08 9.94
CA ILE A 66 8.61 -2.73 8.63
C ILE A 66 9.65 -3.80 8.28
N ASP A 67 9.30 -4.66 7.34
CA ASP A 67 10.31 -5.45 6.66
C ASP A 67 11.09 -4.48 5.72
N PHE A 68 12.42 -4.53 5.71
CA PHE A 68 13.29 -3.66 4.88
C PHE A 68 13.90 -4.39 3.68
N GLY A 69 13.52 -5.64 3.41
CA GLY A 69 14.03 -6.38 2.24
C GLY A 69 13.89 -5.65 0.88
N GLN A 70 14.63 -6.14 -0.11
CA GLN A 70 15.18 -5.39 -1.24
C GLN A 70 14.18 -4.50 -2.01
N HIS A 71 14.37 -3.18 -1.92
CA HIS A 71 13.78 -2.17 -2.81
C HIS A 71 14.12 -2.34 -4.31
N GLY A 72 14.95 -3.34 -4.67
CA GLY A 72 15.43 -3.58 -6.03
C GLY A 72 14.42 -4.26 -6.97
N ASP A 73 13.28 -4.73 -6.47
CA ASP A 73 12.33 -5.52 -7.27
C ASP A 73 11.36 -4.64 -8.10
N ASN A 74 10.95 -3.47 -7.63
CA ASN A 74 9.91 -2.64 -8.28
C ASN A 74 10.28 -2.23 -9.71
N ASP A 75 11.49 -1.69 -9.89
CA ASP A 75 12.00 -1.27 -11.20
C ASP A 75 12.20 -2.45 -12.15
N GLN A 76 12.59 -3.61 -11.61
CA GLN A 76 12.75 -4.83 -12.40
C GLN A 76 11.40 -5.33 -12.90
N ILE A 77 10.38 -5.35 -12.04
CA ILE A 77 9.03 -5.79 -12.41
C ILE A 77 8.43 -4.85 -13.46
N GLN A 78 8.57 -3.53 -13.29
CA GLN A 78 8.11 -2.57 -14.29
C GLN A 78 8.85 -2.69 -15.63
N LYS A 79 10.16 -2.96 -15.60
CA LYS A 79 10.93 -3.22 -16.83
C LYS A 79 10.46 -4.50 -17.51
N MET A 80 10.20 -5.57 -16.76
CA MET A 80 9.70 -6.84 -17.29
C MET A 80 8.32 -6.71 -17.93
N LEU A 81 7.39 -5.97 -17.30
CA LEU A 81 6.04 -5.71 -17.83
C LEU A 81 6.05 -4.92 -19.14
N ASN A 82 7.03 -4.03 -19.29
CA ASN A 82 7.15 -3.10 -20.41
C ASN A 82 8.23 -3.51 -21.42
N ASP A 83 8.87 -4.69 -21.27
CA ASP A 83 9.96 -5.11 -22.17
C ASP A 83 9.41 -5.46 -23.57
N PRO A 84 9.67 -4.62 -24.59
CA PRO A 84 9.22 -4.90 -25.96
C PRO A 84 10.01 -6.05 -26.60
N ASN A 85 11.13 -6.48 -26.00
CA ASN A 85 12.03 -7.54 -26.46
C ASN A 85 11.91 -8.82 -25.62
N SER A 86 10.82 -8.99 -24.85
CA SER A 86 10.55 -10.25 -24.14
C SER A 86 10.69 -11.42 -25.11
N LYS A 87 11.47 -12.44 -24.70
CA LYS A 87 11.82 -13.59 -25.56
C LYS A 87 10.59 -14.35 -26.07
N ASN A 88 9.48 -14.29 -25.31
CA ASN A 88 8.22 -14.95 -25.63
C ASN A 88 7.17 -13.87 -25.87
N ARG A 89 6.44 -13.91 -26.99
CA ARG A 89 5.32 -12.99 -27.27
C ARG A 89 4.09 -13.38 -26.46
N SER A 90 3.37 -12.40 -25.92
CA SER A 90 2.09 -12.63 -25.26
C SER A 90 1.04 -13.14 -26.25
N HIS A 91 0.18 -14.05 -25.79
CA HIS A 91 -0.94 -14.58 -26.59
C HIS A 91 -2.23 -13.77 -26.40
N LEU A 92 -2.21 -12.75 -25.54
CA LEU A 92 -3.38 -11.92 -25.24
C LEU A 92 -3.60 -10.83 -26.30
N PRO A 93 -4.86 -10.42 -26.54
CA PRO A 93 -5.14 -9.26 -27.37
C PRO A 93 -4.44 -8.00 -26.85
N GLN A 94 -4.03 -7.10 -27.76
CA GLN A 94 -3.29 -5.89 -27.37
C GLN A 94 -4.03 -5.03 -26.33
N SER A 95 -5.34 -4.88 -26.48
CA SER A 95 -6.18 -4.12 -25.54
C SER A 95 -6.20 -4.75 -24.14
N VAL A 96 -6.13 -6.07 -24.04
CA VAL A 96 -6.01 -6.79 -22.76
C VAL A 96 -4.62 -6.60 -22.18
N GLN A 97 -3.56 -6.71 -22.99
CA GLN A 97 -2.19 -6.43 -22.52
C GLN A 97 -2.07 -5.01 -21.94
N ASP A 98 -2.65 -4.02 -22.60
CA ASP A 98 -2.64 -2.63 -22.15
C ASP A 98 -3.45 -2.44 -20.86
N LEU A 99 -4.57 -3.15 -20.70
CA LEU A 99 -5.33 -3.19 -19.45
C LEU A 99 -4.50 -3.79 -18.30
N ILE A 100 -3.77 -4.90 -18.54
CA ILE A 100 -2.91 -5.52 -17.53
C ILE A 100 -1.77 -4.58 -17.12
N ARG A 101 -1.13 -3.89 -18.08
CA ARG A 101 -0.11 -2.87 -17.79
C ARG A 101 -0.68 -1.71 -16.98
N LEU A 102 -1.93 -1.32 -17.24
CA LEU A 102 -2.60 -0.24 -16.51
C LEU A 102 -2.86 -0.61 -15.06
N ILE A 103 -3.44 -1.79 -14.79
CA ILE A 103 -3.84 -2.18 -13.43
C ILE A 103 -2.65 -2.66 -12.57
N PHE A 104 -1.57 -3.16 -13.18
CA PHE A 104 -0.33 -3.55 -12.49
C PHE A 104 0.78 -2.49 -12.56
N ASN A 105 0.39 -1.22 -12.66
CA ASN A 105 1.33 -0.11 -12.70
C ASN A 105 1.79 0.28 -11.28
N VAL A 106 3.01 -0.12 -10.91
CA VAL A 106 3.61 0.17 -9.60
C VAL A 106 3.77 1.67 -9.38
N LYS A 107 4.09 2.44 -10.42
CA LYS A 107 4.23 3.90 -10.30
C LYS A 107 2.90 4.56 -9.94
N THR A 108 1.80 4.12 -10.55
CA THR A 108 0.45 4.61 -10.21
C THR A 108 0.05 4.22 -8.78
N MET A 109 0.46 3.03 -8.31
CA MET A 109 0.28 2.65 -6.91
C MET A 109 1.08 3.56 -5.96
N GLU A 110 2.35 3.85 -6.27
CA GLU A 110 3.19 4.79 -5.50
C GLU A 110 2.62 6.22 -5.48
N GLU A 111 2.17 6.73 -6.63
CA GLU A 111 1.52 8.04 -6.75
C GLU A 111 0.24 8.12 -5.90
N THR A 112 -0.53 7.03 -5.86
CA THR A 112 -1.74 6.93 -5.03
C THR A 112 -1.40 6.98 -3.54
N LEU A 113 -0.37 6.25 -3.10
CA LEU A 113 0.11 6.33 -1.71
C LEU A 113 0.61 7.72 -1.31
N LEU A 114 1.31 8.41 -2.22
CA LEU A 114 1.75 9.79 -1.99
C LEU A 114 0.57 10.75 -1.87
N SER A 115 -0.51 10.53 -2.64
CA SER A 115 -1.72 11.34 -2.55
C SER A 115 -2.43 11.24 -1.19
N PHE A 116 -2.22 10.13 -0.48
CA PHE A 116 -2.67 9.92 0.89
C PHE A 116 -1.69 10.42 1.96
N GLU A 117 -0.64 11.13 1.54
CA GLU A 117 0.42 11.64 2.41
C GLU A 117 1.18 10.50 3.13
N ILE A 118 1.25 9.30 2.57
CA ILE A 118 1.99 8.17 3.16
C ILE A 118 3.49 8.33 2.92
N ASP A 119 4.30 8.06 3.94
CA ASP A 119 5.76 8.04 3.79
C ASP A 119 6.24 6.72 3.17
N LEU A 120 6.43 6.74 1.84
CA LEU A 120 6.94 5.60 1.07
C LEU A 120 8.33 5.11 1.52
N THR A 121 9.13 5.94 2.20
CA THR A 121 10.44 5.51 2.71
C THR A 121 10.31 4.62 3.95
N LYS A 122 9.22 4.78 4.70
CA LYS A 122 8.92 4.01 5.91
C LYS A 122 7.91 2.91 5.66
N MET A 123 7.04 3.09 4.68
CA MET A 123 6.01 2.13 4.28
C MET A 123 6.06 1.87 2.77
N PRO A 124 7.04 1.07 2.30
CA PRO A 124 7.04 0.66 0.90
C PRO A 124 5.90 -0.32 0.60
N LEU A 125 5.40 -0.28 -0.64
CA LEU A 125 4.26 -1.06 -1.13
C LEU A 125 4.28 -2.55 -0.73
N GLY A 126 5.42 -3.20 -0.84
CA GLY A 126 5.51 -4.65 -0.64
C GLY A 126 5.52 -5.14 0.79
N LYS A 127 5.40 -4.23 1.77
CA LYS A 127 5.72 -4.51 3.18
C LYS A 127 4.76 -3.81 4.14
N LEU A 128 3.58 -3.44 3.64
CA LEU A 128 2.43 -3.04 4.44
C LEU A 128 2.00 -4.22 5.32
N SER A 129 2.24 -4.16 6.63
CA SER A 129 1.75 -5.20 7.54
C SER A 129 0.22 -5.14 7.62
N ARG A 130 -0.46 -6.21 7.16
CA ARG A 130 -1.91 -6.36 7.28
C ARG A 130 -2.37 -6.24 8.74
N ASN A 131 -1.57 -6.74 9.68
CA ASN A 131 -1.84 -6.61 11.11
C ASN A 131 -1.81 -5.14 11.54
N GLN A 132 -0.82 -4.38 11.08
CA GLN A 132 -0.72 -2.94 11.34
C GLN A 132 -1.88 -2.15 10.75
N LEU A 133 -2.33 -2.47 9.53
CA LEU A 133 -3.52 -1.87 8.91
C LEU A 133 -4.80 -2.21 9.70
N ASN A 134 -4.95 -3.44 10.15
CA ASN A 134 -6.08 -3.85 11.00
C ASN A 134 -6.07 -3.11 12.36
N MET A 135 -4.91 -2.94 12.99
CA MET A 135 -4.78 -2.15 14.22
C MET A 135 -5.15 -0.68 13.97
N ALA A 136 -4.73 -0.09 12.85
CA ALA A 136 -5.11 1.27 12.49
C ALA A 136 -6.63 1.40 12.26
N TYR A 137 -7.26 0.41 11.63
CA TYR A 137 -8.71 0.36 11.44
C TYR A 137 -9.48 0.31 12.77
N GLN A 138 -8.98 -0.46 13.74
CA GLN A 138 -9.55 -0.49 15.10
C GLN A 138 -9.48 0.87 15.78
N VAL A 139 -8.37 1.60 15.64
CA VAL A 139 -8.21 2.96 16.19
C VAL A 139 -9.19 3.94 15.53
N LEU A 140 -9.42 3.85 14.21
CA LEU A 140 -10.43 4.68 13.53
C LEU A 140 -11.86 4.36 13.98
N THR A 141 -12.17 3.07 14.21
CA THR A 141 -13.47 2.64 14.74
C THR A 141 -13.70 3.16 16.17
N GLU A 142 -12.64 3.15 17.00
CA GLU A 142 -12.65 3.74 18.34
C GLU A 142 -12.91 5.26 18.25
N LEU A 143 -12.20 5.98 17.38
CA LEU A 143 -12.40 7.41 17.14
C LEU A 143 -13.84 7.74 16.73
N GLN A 144 -14.40 6.96 15.82
CA GLN A 144 -15.80 7.14 15.39
C GLN A 144 -16.75 6.99 16.58
N THR A 145 -16.55 5.98 17.41
CA THR A 145 -17.37 5.73 18.61
C THR A 145 -17.24 6.87 19.63
N LEU A 146 -16.03 7.39 19.84
CA LEU A 146 -15.79 8.52 20.74
C LEU A 146 -16.52 9.79 20.27
N ILE A 147 -16.54 10.05 18.96
CA ILE A 147 -17.23 11.22 18.39
C ILE A 147 -18.74 11.05 18.45
N THR A 148 -19.27 9.88 18.05
CA THR A 148 -20.72 9.64 18.00
C THR A 148 -21.35 9.54 19.39
N SER A 149 -20.63 9.02 20.39
CA SER A 149 -21.14 8.90 21.77
C SER A 149 -21.32 10.24 22.50
N GLY A 150 -20.89 11.36 21.91
CA GLY A 150 -20.97 12.69 22.52
C GLY A 150 -20.07 12.88 23.75
N SER A 151 -19.27 11.87 24.11
CA SER A 151 -18.31 11.93 25.21
C SER A 151 -17.05 12.67 24.75
N THR A 152 -17.11 13.99 24.71
CA THR A 152 -16.07 14.86 24.15
C THR A 152 -14.82 14.96 25.05
N ASN A 153 -14.21 13.85 25.41
CA ASN A 153 -12.88 13.87 25.99
C ASN A 153 -11.88 14.12 24.86
N LYS A 154 -11.60 15.41 24.60
CA LYS A 154 -10.60 15.85 23.60
C LYS A 154 -9.26 15.15 23.78
N THR A 155 -8.89 14.79 25.01
CA THR A 155 -7.67 14.03 25.31
C THR A 155 -7.68 12.64 24.67
N SER A 156 -8.82 11.95 24.73
CA SER A 156 -8.99 10.61 24.13
C SER A 156 -8.93 10.67 22.61
N ILE A 157 -9.53 11.70 21.99
CA ILE A 157 -9.46 11.90 20.52
C ILE A 157 -8.00 12.17 20.10
N VAL A 158 -7.29 13.02 20.84
CA VAL A 158 -5.88 13.32 20.57
C VAL A 158 -5.01 12.07 20.76
N ASP A 159 -5.23 11.28 21.80
CA ASP A 159 -4.52 10.02 22.01
C ASP A 159 -4.74 9.03 20.84
N ALA A 160 -5.99 8.78 20.47
CA ALA A 160 -6.31 7.87 19.38
C ALA A 160 -5.79 8.40 18.02
N THR A 161 -5.84 9.72 17.78
CA THR A 161 -5.20 10.36 16.62
C THR A 161 -3.68 10.09 16.61
N ASN A 162 -3.01 10.26 17.75
CA ASN A 162 -1.57 10.01 17.86
C ASN A 162 -1.23 8.53 17.63
N ARG A 163 -2.06 7.60 18.15
CA ARG A 163 -1.91 6.16 17.89
C ARG A 163 -2.05 5.86 16.41
N PHE A 164 -3.05 6.44 15.74
CA PHE A 164 -3.25 6.26 14.30
C PHE A 164 -2.02 6.71 13.48
N TYR A 165 -1.51 7.93 13.68
CA TYR A 165 -0.32 8.39 12.94
C TYR A 165 0.98 7.74 13.37
N THR A 166 1.02 7.10 14.54
CA THR A 166 2.13 6.23 14.93
C THR A 166 2.07 4.94 14.13
N LEU A 167 0.90 4.31 14.01
CA LEU A 167 0.69 3.08 13.25
C LEU A 167 0.83 3.30 11.74
N ILE A 168 0.40 4.45 11.20
CA ILE A 168 0.48 4.75 9.78
C ILE A 168 1.35 6.00 9.58
N PRO A 169 2.65 5.83 9.28
CA PRO A 169 3.57 6.91 8.92
C PRO A 169 3.04 7.84 7.82
N HIS A 170 2.66 9.05 8.22
CA HIS A 170 2.29 10.13 7.28
C HIS A 170 3.41 11.17 7.15
N ASN A 171 3.53 11.75 5.97
CA ASN A 171 4.40 12.85 5.63
C ASN A 171 3.62 14.18 5.63
N PHE A 172 3.64 14.87 6.78
CA PHE A 172 3.06 16.22 6.90
C PHE A 172 4.06 17.35 6.58
N GLY A 173 5.25 17.04 6.05
CA GLY A 173 6.32 18.02 5.90
C GLY A 173 6.62 18.69 7.24
N LEU A 174 6.60 20.02 7.32
CA LEU A 174 6.79 20.79 8.57
C LEU A 174 5.48 21.06 9.35
N LYS A 175 4.32 20.71 8.78
CA LYS A 175 3.02 20.97 9.41
C LYS A 175 2.74 19.99 10.54
N LYS A 176 1.87 20.38 11.46
CA LYS A 176 1.40 19.48 12.52
C LYS A 176 0.40 18.46 11.93
N PRO A 177 0.41 17.20 12.39
CA PRO A 177 -0.64 16.24 12.05
C PRO A 177 -2.04 16.77 12.36
N ILE A 178 -3.00 16.45 11.51
CA ILE A 178 -4.39 16.90 11.63
C ILE A 178 -5.12 16.02 12.65
N ILE A 179 -5.84 16.62 13.59
CA ILE A 179 -6.62 15.87 14.58
C ILE A 179 -7.84 15.24 13.90
N LEU A 180 -8.10 13.96 14.17
CA LEU A 180 -9.24 13.22 13.61
C LEU A 180 -10.48 13.42 14.49
N ASP A 181 -11.10 14.60 14.41
CA ASP A 181 -12.17 15.04 15.32
C ASP A 181 -13.58 15.05 14.72
N ASN A 182 -13.73 14.64 13.46
CA ASN A 182 -15.03 14.56 12.78
C ASN A 182 -15.15 13.31 11.92
N ILE A 183 -16.40 12.96 11.60
CA ILE A 183 -16.75 11.73 10.88
C ILE A 183 -16.19 11.74 9.46
N ASP A 184 -16.18 12.88 8.78
CA ASP A 184 -15.70 12.96 7.39
C ASP A 184 -14.20 12.67 7.29
N LEU A 185 -13.39 13.20 8.22
CA LEU A 185 -11.96 12.90 8.30
C LEU A 185 -11.71 11.41 8.60
N ILE A 186 -12.51 10.82 9.49
CA ILE A 186 -12.38 9.40 9.82
C ILE A 186 -12.75 8.55 8.61
N GLN A 187 -13.87 8.83 7.94
CA GLN A 187 -14.27 8.13 6.72
C GLN A 187 -13.20 8.23 5.63
N SER A 188 -12.62 9.42 5.44
CA SER A 188 -11.51 9.62 4.51
C SER A 188 -10.29 8.75 4.88
N LYS A 189 -9.92 8.67 6.16
CA LYS A 189 -8.81 7.81 6.62
C LYS A 189 -9.16 6.32 6.60
N THR A 190 -10.42 5.95 6.76
CA THR A 190 -10.88 4.56 6.61
C THR A 190 -10.75 4.13 5.15
N GLN A 191 -11.27 4.94 4.22
CA GLN A 191 -11.12 4.69 2.79
C GLN A 191 -9.65 4.63 2.37
N MET A 192 -8.80 5.46 2.98
CA MET A 192 -7.35 5.36 2.80
C MET A 192 -6.83 3.98 3.20
N ILE A 193 -7.16 3.46 4.39
CA ILE A 193 -6.74 2.10 4.82
C ILE A 193 -7.24 1.04 3.83
N ASP A 194 -8.48 1.14 3.38
CA ASP A 194 -9.05 0.18 2.42
C ASP A 194 -8.24 0.18 1.10
N ASN A 195 -7.92 1.36 0.58
CA ASN A 195 -7.05 1.49 -0.59
C ASN A 195 -5.64 0.94 -0.34
N LEU A 196 -5.07 1.14 0.86
CA LEU A 196 -3.77 0.55 1.24
C LEU A 196 -3.81 -0.98 1.22
N LEU A 197 -4.91 -1.59 1.71
CA LEU A 197 -5.10 -3.03 1.68
C LEU A 197 -5.22 -3.56 0.25
N GLU A 198 -5.99 -2.89 -0.61
CA GLU A 198 -6.11 -3.27 -2.02
C GLU A 198 -4.77 -3.20 -2.77
N ILE A 199 -4.00 -2.14 -2.50
CA ILE A 199 -2.66 -1.96 -3.05
C ILE A 199 -1.70 -3.06 -2.58
N GLU A 200 -1.71 -3.42 -1.29
CA GLU A 200 -0.89 -4.51 -0.75
C GLU A 200 -1.23 -5.84 -1.44
N ILE A 201 -2.52 -6.14 -1.59
CA ILE A 201 -2.98 -7.34 -2.29
C ILE A 201 -2.51 -7.32 -3.75
N ALA A 202 -2.70 -6.22 -4.48
CA ALA A 202 -2.28 -6.09 -5.87
C ALA A 202 -0.76 -6.27 -6.02
N TYR A 203 0.02 -5.71 -5.08
CA TYR A 203 1.47 -5.86 -5.07
C TYR A 203 1.91 -7.28 -4.73
N SER A 204 1.23 -7.97 -3.81
CA SER A 204 1.51 -9.38 -3.49
C SER A 204 1.31 -10.29 -4.72
N MET A 205 0.27 -10.01 -5.53
CA MET A 205 0.03 -10.71 -6.79
C MET A 205 1.16 -10.44 -7.80
N LEU A 206 1.68 -9.21 -7.83
CA LEU A 206 2.76 -8.79 -8.72
C LEU A 206 4.11 -9.45 -8.38
N LYS A 207 4.47 -9.59 -7.09
CA LYS A 207 5.79 -10.07 -6.68
C LYS A 207 6.04 -11.57 -6.92
N GLY A 208 5.04 -12.43 -6.79
CA GLY A 208 5.20 -13.89 -6.92
C GLY A 208 5.37 -14.40 -8.37
N SER A 209 6.01 -13.65 -9.27
CA SER A 209 5.93 -13.85 -10.74
C SER A 209 7.28 -14.14 -11.41
N ILE A 210 8.36 -14.29 -10.63
CA ILE A 210 9.74 -14.27 -11.14
C ILE A 210 10.23 -15.67 -11.59
N ASP A 211 9.49 -16.74 -11.28
CA ASP A 211 9.99 -18.12 -11.43
C ASP A 211 9.52 -18.87 -12.70
N GLU A 212 8.60 -18.33 -13.50
CA GLU A 212 8.15 -18.97 -14.75
C GLU A 212 8.95 -18.45 -15.96
N LYS A 213 10.10 -19.08 -16.23
CA LYS A 213 11.05 -18.65 -17.27
C LYS A 213 10.53 -18.76 -18.71
N ASP A 214 9.40 -19.44 -18.93
CA ASP A 214 8.89 -19.79 -20.25
C ASP A 214 7.62 -19.03 -20.68
N GLU A 215 7.07 -18.12 -19.86
CA GLU A 215 5.89 -17.32 -20.23
C GLU A 215 6.15 -15.81 -20.26
N HIS A 216 5.37 -15.08 -21.07
CA HIS A 216 5.43 -13.63 -21.11
C HIS A 216 4.93 -13.06 -19.76
N PRO A 217 5.62 -12.07 -19.13
CA PRO A 217 5.24 -11.53 -17.82
C PRO A 217 3.77 -11.09 -17.72
N ILE A 218 3.25 -10.40 -18.73
CA ILE A 218 1.83 -10.01 -18.82
C ILE A 218 0.88 -11.23 -18.73
N ASP A 219 1.22 -12.36 -19.35
CA ASP A 219 0.38 -13.56 -19.34
C ASP A 219 0.36 -14.19 -17.93
N VAL A 220 1.51 -14.20 -17.25
CA VAL A 220 1.63 -14.65 -15.85
C VAL A 220 0.75 -13.80 -14.93
N HIS A 221 0.80 -12.47 -15.06
CA HIS A 221 -0.04 -11.58 -14.26
C HIS A 221 -1.53 -11.68 -14.62
N TYR A 222 -1.86 -11.85 -15.90
CA TYR A 222 -3.23 -12.08 -16.34
C TYR A 222 -3.84 -13.33 -15.69
N LYS A 223 -3.12 -14.46 -15.68
CA LYS A 223 -3.58 -15.70 -15.04
C LYS A 223 -3.88 -15.53 -13.54
N LYS A 224 -3.12 -14.69 -12.84
CA LYS A 224 -3.33 -14.41 -11.41
C LYS A 224 -4.64 -13.69 -11.11
N LEU A 225 -5.18 -12.95 -12.08
CA LEU A 225 -6.50 -12.33 -11.92
C LEU A 225 -7.63 -13.36 -11.84
N LYS A 226 -7.39 -14.60 -12.29
CA LYS A 226 -8.39 -15.69 -12.29
C LYS A 226 -9.70 -15.24 -12.94
N CYS A 227 -9.53 -14.58 -14.08
CA CYS A 227 -10.59 -13.91 -14.80
C CYS A 227 -10.33 -13.98 -16.29
N ILE A 228 -11.36 -14.35 -17.06
CA ILE A 228 -11.33 -14.23 -18.52
C ILE A 228 -11.72 -12.80 -18.87
N ILE A 229 -10.91 -12.14 -19.69
CA ILE A 229 -11.14 -10.77 -20.18
C ILE A 229 -11.18 -10.83 -21.70
N GLU A 230 -12.35 -10.62 -22.27
CA GLU A 230 -12.58 -10.68 -23.72
C GLU A 230 -12.85 -9.26 -24.24
N PRO A 231 -12.05 -8.72 -25.17
CA PRO A 231 -12.34 -7.43 -25.77
C PRO A 231 -13.57 -7.50 -26.68
N ILE A 232 -14.49 -6.55 -26.51
CA ILE A 232 -15.69 -6.43 -27.34
C ILE A 232 -15.40 -5.47 -28.51
N ASP A 233 -15.69 -5.92 -29.73
CA ASP A 233 -15.55 -5.10 -30.94
C ASP A 233 -16.53 -3.92 -30.92
N LYS A 234 -16.01 -2.73 -31.25
CA LYS A 234 -16.71 -1.44 -31.31
C LYS A 234 -17.90 -1.44 -32.28
N ASN A 235 -17.87 -2.33 -33.27
CA ASN A 235 -18.93 -2.45 -34.27
C ASN A 235 -20.14 -3.27 -33.78
N THR A 236 -20.04 -3.94 -32.64
CA THR A 236 -21.12 -4.77 -32.10
C THR A 236 -22.26 -3.94 -31.52
N GLU A 237 -23.47 -4.49 -31.57
CA GLU A 237 -24.65 -3.88 -30.93
C GLU A 237 -24.50 -3.80 -29.41
N GLU A 238 -23.75 -4.72 -28.81
CA GLU A 238 -23.42 -4.69 -27.38
C GLU A 238 -22.59 -3.45 -27.03
N PHE A 239 -21.53 -3.17 -27.80
CA PHE A 239 -20.71 -1.98 -27.57
C PHE A 239 -21.53 -0.69 -27.65
N LYS A 240 -22.33 -0.53 -28.72
CA LYS A 240 -23.19 0.65 -28.92
C LYS A 240 -24.21 0.80 -27.79
N ARG A 241 -24.77 -0.31 -27.30
CA ARG A 241 -25.72 -0.29 -26.19
C ARG A 241 -25.08 0.23 -24.90
N ILE A 242 -23.88 -0.24 -24.58
CA ILE A 242 -23.14 0.21 -23.39
C ILE A 242 -22.70 1.67 -23.53
N GLU A 243 -22.24 2.09 -24.72
CA GLU A 243 -21.92 3.48 -24.99
C GLU A 243 -23.14 4.40 -24.81
N GLN A 244 -24.29 4.00 -25.35
CA GLN A 244 -25.53 4.74 -25.18
C GLN A 244 -25.97 4.79 -23.71
N TYR A 245 -25.81 3.69 -22.97
CA TYR A 245 -26.11 3.65 -21.54
C TYR A 245 -25.25 4.65 -20.77
N MET A 246 -23.93 4.66 -21.01
CA MET A 246 -22.99 5.61 -20.41
C MET A 246 -23.38 7.08 -20.65
N ILE A 247 -23.77 7.42 -21.88
CA ILE A 247 -24.20 8.79 -22.24
C ILE A 247 -25.51 9.14 -21.55
N ASN A 248 -26.49 8.25 -21.59
CA ASN A 248 -27.83 8.49 -21.05
C ASN A 248 -27.84 8.66 -19.53
N THR A 249 -26.92 8.00 -18.81
CA THR A 249 -26.84 8.06 -17.34
C THR A 249 -25.87 9.13 -16.83
N HIS A 250 -25.32 9.98 -17.70
CA HIS A 250 -24.43 11.06 -17.27
C HIS A 250 -25.24 12.16 -16.55
N ALA A 251 -25.06 12.26 -15.23
CA ALA A 251 -25.81 13.19 -14.39
C ALA A 251 -25.57 14.65 -14.79
N SER A 252 -26.64 15.44 -14.88
CA SER A 252 -26.56 16.86 -15.26
C SER A 252 -25.75 17.72 -14.27
N THR A 253 -25.64 17.27 -13.02
CA THR A 253 -24.85 17.92 -11.97
C THR A 253 -23.34 17.65 -12.08
N HIS A 254 -22.89 16.65 -12.85
CA HIS A 254 -21.48 16.27 -12.98
C HIS A 254 -20.88 16.78 -14.31
N ASN A 255 -21.13 18.05 -14.65
CA ASN A 255 -20.77 18.66 -15.92
C ASN A 255 -19.33 19.19 -16.02
N THR A 256 -18.48 18.88 -15.04
CA THR A 256 -17.06 19.28 -15.02
C THR A 256 -16.18 18.42 -15.93
N TYR A 257 -16.70 17.28 -16.40
CA TYR A 257 -16.01 16.37 -17.30
C TYR A 257 -16.99 15.69 -18.27
N THR A 258 -16.46 15.09 -19.33
CA THR A 258 -17.21 14.22 -20.23
C THR A 258 -16.53 12.86 -20.32
N LEU A 259 -17.33 11.82 -20.60
CA LEU A 259 -16.84 10.45 -20.72
C LEU A 259 -16.78 10.03 -22.18
N LYS A 260 -15.72 9.31 -22.54
CA LYS A 260 -15.56 8.69 -23.86
C LYS A 260 -15.19 7.23 -23.68
N LEU A 261 -16.01 6.33 -24.22
CA LEU A 261 -15.75 4.89 -24.18
C LEU A 261 -14.59 4.57 -25.14
N LYS A 262 -13.45 4.13 -24.60
CA LYS A 262 -12.26 3.80 -25.39
C LYS A 262 -12.25 2.34 -25.83
N GLU A 263 -12.37 1.44 -24.86
CA GLU A 263 -12.38 -0.01 -25.01
C GLU A 263 -13.46 -0.58 -24.10
N LEU A 264 -14.01 -1.73 -24.48
CA LEU A 264 -15.01 -2.47 -23.71
C LEU A 264 -14.54 -3.91 -23.57
N PHE A 265 -14.62 -4.44 -22.36
CA PHE A 265 -14.22 -5.81 -22.06
C PHE A 265 -15.38 -6.54 -21.39
N LYS A 266 -15.64 -7.76 -21.87
CA LYS A 266 -16.45 -8.73 -21.17
C LYS A 266 -15.59 -9.45 -20.14
N ILE A 267 -16.09 -9.52 -18.91
CA ILE A 267 -15.37 -10.02 -17.75
C ILE A 267 -16.09 -11.28 -17.26
N ILE A 268 -15.37 -12.39 -17.12
CA ILE A 268 -15.89 -13.65 -16.57
C ILE A 268 -14.96 -14.08 -15.44
N ARG A 269 -15.41 -13.89 -14.20
CA ARG A 269 -14.63 -14.21 -13.00
C ARG A 269 -14.80 -15.67 -12.61
N GLU A 270 -13.71 -16.32 -12.21
CA GLU A 270 -13.74 -17.73 -11.81
C GLU A 270 -14.77 -17.98 -10.68
N GLY A 271 -15.71 -18.90 -10.92
CA GLY A 271 -16.74 -19.31 -9.99
C GLY A 271 -17.80 -18.24 -9.64
N GLU A 272 -17.86 -17.13 -10.38
CA GLU A 272 -18.91 -16.11 -10.17
C GLU A 272 -20.28 -16.59 -10.67
N ASP A 273 -20.37 -17.20 -11.85
CA ASP A 273 -21.62 -17.73 -12.40
C ASP A 273 -22.29 -18.74 -11.47
N ASP A 274 -21.50 -19.66 -10.90
CA ASP A 274 -22.00 -20.66 -9.94
C ASP A 274 -22.50 -20.04 -8.64
N ARG A 275 -21.88 -18.94 -8.19
CA ARG A 275 -22.28 -18.22 -6.97
C ARG A 275 -23.52 -17.38 -7.20
N PHE A 276 -23.65 -16.77 -8.38
CA PHE A 276 -24.78 -15.95 -8.73
C PHE A 276 -26.07 -16.77 -8.92
N GLN A 277 -25.94 -18.03 -9.35
CA GLN A 277 -27.06 -18.95 -9.49
C GLN A 277 -27.56 -19.55 -8.17
N LYS A 278 -26.80 -19.41 -7.08
CA LYS A 278 -27.19 -19.84 -5.73
C LYS A 278 -27.97 -18.76 -4.99
#